data_AF-A0A095TTQ1-F1
#
_entry.id   AF-A0A095TTQ1-F1
#
_cell.length_a   1.000
_cell.length_b   1.000
_cell.length_c   1.000
_cell.angle_alpha   90.00
_cell.angle_beta   90.00
_cell.angle_gamma   90.00
#
_symmetry.space_group_name_H-M   'P 1'
#
loop_
_entity.id
_entity.type
_entity.pdbx_description
1 polymer ?
#
loop_
_entity_poly.entity_id
_entity_poly.type
_entity_poly.pdbx_seq_one_letter_code
_entity_poly.pdbx_strand_id
1 'polypeptide(L)'
;MSASRWLATLAGRRSERFASRLGEGAGQLKLLAGMLYDWASGRYPNLPASTLLSIAGVLVYFMMPLDAIPDPIVALGLLDDLGVLATVWLRCQSDIGQYRDWKALQQKTGEGDDGE
;
A
#
# COMPACT_ATOMS: atom_id res chain seq x y z
N MET A 1 10.50 -24.26 35.59
CA MET A 1 10.56 -23.03 34.76
C MET A 1 10.14 -23.36 33.34
N SER A 2 8.92 -23.05 32.89
CA SER A 2 8.50 -23.42 31.51
C SER A 2 7.42 -22.57 30.82
N ALA A 3 6.82 -21.56 31.47
CA ALA A 3 5.84 -20.70 30.80
C ALA A 3 6.50 -19.55 30.01
N SER A 4 7.58 -18.98 30.54
CA SER A 4 8.28 -17.83 29.95
C SER A 4 9.00 -18.15 28.64
N ARG A 5 9.62 -19.34 28.53
CA ARG A 5 10.24 -19.80 27.27
C ARG A 5 9.20 -20.15 26.19
N TRP A 6 8.04 -20.68 26.58
CA TRP A 6 6.93 -20.91 25.66
C TRP A 6 6.34 -19.60 25.14
N LEU A 7 6.07 -18.64 26.03
CA LEU A 7 5.61 -17.31 25.64
C LEU A 7 6.63 -16.54 24.80
N ALA A 8 7.92 -16.60 25.13
CA ALA A 8 8.97 -15.94 24.36
C ALA A 8 9.09 -16.50 22.92
N THR A 9 8.99 -17.82 22.76
CA THR A 9 9.01 -18.46 21.42
C THR A 9 7.72 -18.23 20.63
N LEU A 10 6.58 -18.10 21.31
CA LEU A 10 5.30 -17.73 20.69
C LEU A 10 5.29 -16.26 20.25
N ALA A 11 5.84 -15.38 21.08
CA ALA A 11 5.99 -13.95 20.80
C ALA A 11 6.94 -13.71 19.62
N GLY A 12 8.10 -14.40 19.58
CA GLY A 12 9.08 -14.28 18.49
C GLY A 12 8.47 -14.58 17.12
N ARG A 13 7.89 -15.78 16.93
CA ARG A 13 7.33 -16.21 15.62
C ARG A 13 6.07 -15.45 15.19
N ARG A 14 5.35 -14.82 16.12
CA ARG A 14 4.19 -13.97 15.78
C ARG A 14 4.61 -12.53 15.48
N SER A 15 5.62 -12.02 16.16
CA SER A 15 6.16 -10.68 15.95
C SER A 15 6.83 -10.49 14.60
N GLU A 16 7.61 -11.48 14.12
CA GLU A 16 8.26 -11.43 12.80
C GLU A 16 7.24 -11.33 11.67
N ARG A 17 6.22 -12.19 11.69
CA ARG A 17 5.14 -12.18 10.68
C ARG A 17 4.37 -10.86 10.67
N PHE A 18 4.16 -10.27 11.83
CA PHE A 18 3.50 -8.97 11.93
C PHE A 18 4.38 -7.85 11.36
N ALA A 19 5.66 -7.83 11.72
CA ALA A 19 6.63 -6.87 11.17
C ALA A 19 6.76 -6.98 9.64
N SER A 20 6.81 -8.20 9.10
CA SER A 20 6.82 -8.42 7.64
C SER A 20 5.58 -7.85 6.96
N ARG A 21 4.38 -8.09 7.52
CA ARG A 21 3.11 -7.57 6.97
C ARG A 21 3.05 -6.05 6.99
N LEU A 22 3.57 -5.42 8.04
CA LEU A 22 3.67 -3.95 8.09
C LEU A 22 4.65 -3.43 7.03
N GLY A 23 5.78 -4.11 6.83
CA GLY A 23 6.74 -3.77 5.78
C GLY A 23 6.13 -3.87 4.38
N GLU A 24 5.39 -4.95 4.11
CA GLU A 24 4.65 -5.14 2.85
C GLU A 24 3.62 -4.03 2.65
N GLY A 25 2.78 -3.76 3.65
CA GLY A 25 1.75 -2.71 3.58
C GLY A 25 2.35 -1.32 3.37
N ALA A 26 3.46 -1.00 4.05
CA ALA A 26 4.17 0.27 3.85
C ALA A 26 4.73 0.39 2.42
N GLY A 27 5.26 -0.69 1.86
CA GLY A 27 5.72 -0.74 0.47
C GLY A 27 4.59 -0.52 -0.53
N GLN A 28 3.43 -1.15 -0.28
CA GLN A 28 2.22 -0.98 -1.09
C GLN A 28 1.73 0.47 -1.05
N LEU A 29 1.61 1.07 0.15
CA LEU A 29 1.22 2.48 0.30
C LEU A 29 2.15 3.43 -0.44
N LYS A 30 3.48 3.21 -0.33
CA LYS A 30 4.47 4.02 -1.05
C LYS A 30 4.30 3.93 -2.58
N LEU A 31 4.01 2.73 -3.09
CA LEU A 31 3.76 2.53 -4.52
C LEU A 31 2.48 3.25 -4.97
N LEU A 32 1.38 3.12 -4.21
CA LEU A 32 0.10 3.76 -4.51
C LEU A 32 0.23 5.29 -4.46
N ALA A 33 0.93 5.85 -3.47
CA ALA A 33 1.23 7.27 -3.39
C ALA A 33 2.04 7.76 -4.60
N GLY A 34 3.05 6.99 -5.01
CA GLY A 34 3.82 7.28 -6.23
C GLY A 34 2.94 7.27 -7.48
N MET A 35 2.01 6.32 -7.58
CA MET A 35 1.09 6.20 -8.72
C MET A 35 0.17 7.40 -8.83
N LEU A 36 -0.39 7.85 -7.70
CA LEU A 36 -1.20 9.06 -7.64
C LEU A 36 -0.38 10.31 -7.99
N TYR A 37 0.86 10.41 -7.53
CA TYR A 37 1.77 11.50 -7.87
C TYR A 37 2.14 11.53 -9.37
N ASP A 38 2.45 10.39 -9.96
CA ASP A 38 2.80 10.29 -11.39
C ASP A 38 1.61 10.61 -12.29
N TRP A 39 0.41 10.24 -11.87
CA TRP A 39 -0.83 10.70 -12.51
C TRP A 39 -1.03 12.20 -12.38
N ALA A 40 -0.91 12.76 -11.17
CA ALA A 40 -1.13 14.18 -10.90
C ALA A 40 -0.10 15.09 -11.61
N SER A 41 1.12 14.59 -11.80
CA SER A 41 2.18 15.28 -12.56
C SER A 41 2.07 15.10 -14.08
N GLY A 42 1.07 14.35 -14.56
CA GLY A 42 0.87 14.08 -15.99
C GLY A 42 1.87 13.11 -16.61
N ARG A 43 2.74 12.47 -15.80
CA ARG A 43 3.71 11.45 -16.27
C ARG A 43 3.05 10.11 -16.57
N TYR A 44 1.95 9.81 -15.88
CA TYR A 44 1.16 8.59 -16.06
C TYR A 44 -0.35 8.90 -16.09
N PRO A 45 -0.85 9.62 -17.11
CA PRO A 45 -2.22 10.16 -17.11
C PRO A 45 -3.31 9.10 -17.39
N ASN A 46 -2.94 7.96 -17.98
CA ASN A 46 -3.87 6.93 -18.47
C ASN A 46 -4.31 5.96 -17.37
N LEU A 47 -4.88 6.48 -16.28
CA LEU A 47 -5.46 5.66 -15.21
C LEU A 47 -6.98 5.60 -15.28
N PRO A 48 -7.60 4.43 -15.07
CA PRO A 48 -9.04 4.33 -14.86
C PRO A 48 -9.48 5.17 -13.65
N ALA A 49 -10.59 5.90 -13.79
CA ALA A 49 -11.12 6.75 -12.72
C ALA A 49 -11.48 5.94 -11.45
N SER A 50 -11.92 4.68 -11.61
CA SER A 50 -12.20 3.76 -10.50
C SER A 50 -10.95 3.42 -9.68
N THR A 51 -9.82 3.23 -10.35
CA THR A 51 -8.51 2.98 -9.72
C THR A 51 -8.02 4.22 -9.01
N LEU A 52 -8.13 5.38 -9.65
CA LEU A 52 -7.77 6.65 -9.04
C LEU A 52 -8.58 6.91 -7.75
N LEU A 53 -9.90 6.72 -7.80
CA LEU A 53 -10.78 6.90 -6.64
C LEU A 53 -10.43 5.92 -5.51
N SER A 54 -10.14 4.66 -5.84
CA SER A 54 -9.78 3.63 -4.84
C SER A 54 -8.44 3.95 -4.17
N ILE A 55 -7.43 4.34 -4.96
CA ILE A 55 -6.11 4.74 -4.47
C ILE A 55 -6.19 6.00 -3.61
N ALA A 56 -6.88 7.03 -4.10
CA ALA A 56 -7.08 8.27 -3.36
C ALA A 56 -7.81 8.01 -2.03
N GLY A 57 -8.86 7.18 -2.03
CA GLY A 57 -9.59 6.81 -0.82
C GLY A 57 -8.70 6.17 0.25
N VAL A 58 -7.87 5.19 -0.13
CA VAL A 58 -6.92 4.55 0.80
C VAL A 58 -5.87 5.53 1.30
N LEU A 59 -5.30 6.38 0.42
CA LEU A 59 -4.27 7.33 0.83
C LEU A 59 -4.82 8.41 1.77
N VAL A 60 -6.00 8.95 1.48
CA VAL A 60 -6.68 9.91 2.35
C VAL A 60 -6.97 9.29 3.72
N TYR A 61 -7.48 8.05 3.74
CA TYR A 61 -7.71 7.28 4.97
C TYR A 61 -6.43 7.16 5.82
N PHE A 62 -5.29 6.86 5.21
CA PHE A 62 -4.01 6.75 5.92
C PHE A 62 -3.37 8.10 6.29
N MET A 63 -3.67 9.20 5.57
CA MET A 63 -3.05 10.52 5.78
C MET A 63 -3.84 11.43 6.73
N MET A 64 -5.16 11.27 6.83
CA MET A 64 -6.00 12.04 7.76
C MET A 64 -6.60 11.12 8.82
N PRO A 65 -5.96 10.93 9.98
CA PRO A 65 -6.47 10.04 11.02
C PRO A 65 -7.76 10.54 11.71
N LEU A 66 -8.40 11.64 11.28
CA LEU A 66 -9.48 12.30 12.04
C LEU A 66 -10.62 13.01 11.27
N ASP A 67 -10.76 12.97 9.94
CA ASP A 67 -11.84 13.76 9.29
C ASP A 67 -12.59 13.06 8.14
N ALA A 68 -13.92 13.08 8.26
CA ALA A 68 -14.94 12.93 7.20
C ALA A 68 -15.55 11.56 6.80
N ILE A 69 -15.89 10.66 7.74
CA ILE A 69 -17.05 9.74 7.53
C ILE A 69 -17.85 9.54 8.84
N PRO A 70 -19.06 10.13 8.98
CA PRO A 70 -20.06 9.66 9.94
C PRO A 70 -20.98 8.58 9.33
N ASP A 71 -21.12 7.46 10.08
CA ASP A 71 -22.16 6.39 10.10
C ASP A 71 -22.22 5.32 8.97
N PRO A 72 -22.64 4.03 9.17
CA PRO A 72 -22.66 3.11 10.32
C PRO A 72 -21.96 1.75 9.99
N ILE A 73 -20.73 1.76 9.47
CA ILE A 73 -19.92 0.54 9.16
C ILE A 73 -18.80 0.38 10.20
N VAL A 74 -19.05 0.78 11.45
CA VAL A 74 -18.05 0.81 12.53
C VAL A 74 -17.90 -0.57 13.24
N ALA A 75 -18.57 -1.63 12.74
CA ALA A 75 -18.83 -2.83 13.54
C ALA A 75 -17.93 -4.08 13.31
N LEU A 76 -16.81 -4.01 12.59
CA LEU A 76 -15.91 -5.18 12.41
C LEU A 76 -14.45 -4.82 12.70
N GLY A 77 -14.19 -4.57 13.98
CA GLY A 77 -12.96 -4.00 14.52
C GLY A 77 -11.67 -4.80 14.32
N LEU A 78 -10.57 -4.05 14.35
CA LEU A 78 -9.15 -4.43 14.52
C LEU A 78 -8.41 -5.13 13.36
N LEU A 79 -9.10 -5.60 12.30
CA LEU A 79 -8.46 -6.14 11.07
C LEU A 79 -8.50 -5.18 9.86
N ASP A 80 -9.04 -3.98 10.06
CA ASP A 80 -9.62 -3.13 9.02
C ASP A 80 -8.59 -2.44 8.10
N ASP A 81 -7.52 -1.83 8.61
CA ASP A 81 -6.63 -0.99 7.80
C ASP A 81 -5.84 -1.76 6.73
N LEU A 82 -5.31 -2.94 7.09
CA LEU A 82 -4.65 -3.84 6.14
C LEU A 82 -5.66 -4.53 5.23
N GLY A 83 -6.89 -4.76 5.71
CA GLY A 83 -7.97 -5.34 4.91
C GLY A 83 -8.43 -4.42 3.79
N VAL A 84 -8.59 -3.13 4.08
CA VAL A 84 -8.94 -2.09 3.11
C VAL A 84 -7.81 -1.91 2.09
N LEU A 85 -6.57 -1.77 2.55
CA LEU A 85 -5.40 -1.71 1.66
C LEU A 85 -5.30 -2.96 0.78
N ALA A 86 -5.46 -4.16 1.35
CA ALA A 86 -5.41 -5.41 0.60
C ALA A 86 -6.55 -5.50 -0.44
N THR A 87 -7.74 -5.00 -0.10
CA THR A 87 -8.89 -5.01 -1.01
C THR A 87 -8.68 -4.08 -2.19
N VAL A 88 -8.20 -2.85 -1.95
CA VAL A 88 -7.83 -1.92 -3.04
C VAL A 88 -6.67 -2.48 -3.85
N TRP A 89 -5.67 -3.05 -3.20
CA TRP A 89 -4.54 -3.70 -3.88
C TRP A 89 -5.00 -4.81 -4.83
N LEU A 90 -5.90 -5.68 -4.37
CA LEU A 90 -6.47 -6.76 -5.19
C LEU A 90 -7.34 -6.23 -6.32
N ARG A 91 -8.20 -5.24 -6.05
CA ARG A 91 -9.07 -4.61 -7.05
C ARG A 91 -8.26 -3.94 -8.16
N CYS A 92 -7.18 -3.27 -7.80
CA CYS A 92 -6.35 -2.50 -8.73
C CYS A 92 -5.10 -3.25 -9.20
N GLN A 93 -5.01 -4.57 -8.96
CA GLN A 93 -3.79 -5.35 -9.20
C GLN A 93 -3.25 -5.23 -10.62
N SER A 94 -4.15 -5.23 -11.63
CA SER A 94 -3.77 -5.07 -13.04
C SER A 94 -3.14 -3.71 -13.32
N ASP A 95 -3.75 -2.63 -12.83
CA ASP A 95 -3.25 -1.26 -13.05
C ASP A 95 -1.96 -1.00 -12.28
N ILE A 96 -1.86 -1.56 -11.07
CA ILE A 96 -0.63 -1.54 -10.27
C ILE A 96 0.50 -2.27 -11.02
N GLY A 97 0.20 -3.42 -11.65
CA GLY A 97 1.17 -4.16 -12.47
C GLY A 97 1.69 -3.33 -13.63
N GLN A 98 0.78 -2.78 -14.44
CA GLN A 98 1.12 -1.92 -15.58
C GLN A 98 1.96 -0.70 -15.16
N TYR A 99 1.60 -0.09 -14.04
CA TYR A 99 2.34 1.04 -13.48
C TYR A 99 3.75 0.66 -13.02
N ARG A 100 3.92 -0.50 -12.39
CA ARG A 100 5.24 -1.00 -11.98
C ARG A 100 6.15 -1.24 -13.18
N ASP A 101 5.61 -1.85 -14.23
CA ASP A 101 6.35 -2.14 -15.46
C ASP A 101 6.79 -0.83 -16.13
N TRP A 102 5.87 0.14 -16.24
CA TRP A 102 6.18 1.47 -16.75
C TRP A 102 7.28 2.17 -15.92
N LYS A 103 7.17 2.15 -14.59
CA LYS A 103 8.16 2.79 -13.71
C LYS A 103 9.54 2.15 -13.82
N ALA A 104 9.60 0.83 -13.97
CA ALA A 104 10.85 0.10 -14.19
C ALA A 104 11.51 0.47 -15.53
N LEU A 105 10.72 0.72 -16.59
CA LEU A 105 11.24 1.21 -17.87
C LEU A 105 11.85 2.61 -17.73
N GLN A 106 11.17 3.53 -17.03
CA GLN A 106 11.69 4.88 -16.82
C GLN A 106 13.03 4.90 -16.05
N GLN A 107 13.21 4.00 -15.08
CA GLN A 107 14.46 3.89 -14.33
C GLN A 107 15.62 3.43 -15.21
N LYS A 108 15.39 2.42 -16.07
CA LYS A 108 16.41 1.94 -17.01
C LYS A 108 16.81 3.00 -18.04
N THR A 109 15.89 3.85 -18.47
CA THR A 109 16.19 4.92 -19.42
C THR A 109 17.00 6.05 -18.78
N GLY A 110 16.77 6.38 -17.51
CA GLY A 110 17.55 7.41 -16.80
C GLY A 110 19.00 7.00 -16.52
N GLU A 111 19.24 5.72 -16.24
CA GLU A 111 20.59 5.19 -15.93
C GLU A 111 21.51 5.09 -17.16
N GLY A 112 20.95 5.21 -18.37
CA GLY A 112 21.71 5.15 -19.63
C GLY A 112 22.22 6.49 -20.16
N ASP A 113 21.78 7.62 -19.58
CA ASP A 113 22.14 8.98 -20.03
C ASP A 113 23.27 9.61 -19.20
N ASP A 114 23.51 9.08 -17.98
CA ASP A 114 24.54 9.59 -17.05
C ASP A 114 25.93 8.93 -17.25
N GLY A 115 26.11 8.16 -18.32
CA GLY A 115 27.26 7.27 -18.55
C GLY A 115 28.12 7.53 -19.79
N GLU A 116 27.88 8.61 -20.55
CA GLU A 116 28.70 9.01 -21.72
C GLU A 116 29.50 10.30 -21.49
#